data_AF-A0A8X6S248-F1
#
_entry.id   AF-A0A8X6S248-F1
#
_cell.length_a   1.000
_cell.length_b   1.000
_cell.length_c   1.000
_cell.angle_alpha   90.00
_cell.angle_beta   90.00
_cell.angle_gamma   90.00
#
_symmetry.space_group_name_H-M   'P 1'
#
loop_
_entity.id
_entity.type
_entity.pdbx_description
1 polymer ?
#
loop_
_entity_poly.entity_id
_entity_poly.type
_entity_poly.pdbx_seq_one_letter_code
_entity_poly.pdbx_strand_id
1 'polypeptide(L)'
;MVIRSEGAVEYIMVGVSRRPTQAIWRGKKIEPVQVGITFQDGDRFNSCQVVYSHFGLAIHQNDHQARRRFVEWAQNEIAGVSDFHKRILFSDEAHFWLNGYVNKQNCRIWSEANPQVYVETPLHPEKLTVWCALWAGGIIGPYFFKNDEGHNVTVNSDRYRAMITNFFIPELNNHDVQELWLLQDDATCHTARATIDLLKDTFGDRLISRFGPVNWPPRSCDLTPLDYFLWGYVKSLAYVDKPQTLDHLEDNIRRVIPDIRAQMLEKVIENWTSRLDYIRASHGSHMPETISKM
;
A
#
# COMPACT_ATOMS: atom_id res chain seq x y z
N MET A 1 12.46 28.35 0.48
CA MET A 1 12.24 29.76 0.06
C MET A 1 10.75 30.03 0.06
N VAL A 2 10.28 30.94 0.91
CA VAL A 2 8.85 31.27 1.00
C VAL A 2 8.52 32.35 -0.02
N ILE A 3 7.56 32.09 -0.89
CA ILE A 3 6.91 33.12 -1.70
C ILE A 3 5.41 33.03 -1.37
N ARG A 4 4.88 34.06 -0.71
CA ARG A 4 3.43 34.27 -0.56
C ARG A 4 2.92 34.93 -1.84
N SER A 5 1.78 34.46 -2.35
CA SER A 5 0.98 35.17 -3.33
C SER A 5 -0.47 35.15 -2.83
N GLU A 6 -1.00 36.34 -2.61
CA GLU A 6 -2.43 36.60 -2.40
C GLU A 6 -3.11 36.59 -3.77
N GLY A 7 -4.21 35.83 -3.90
CA GLY A 7 -5.02 35.80 -5.11
C GLY A 7 -5.77 34.48 -5.26
N ALA A 8 -7.09 34.55 -5.43
CA ALA A 8 -7.96 33.38 -5.60
C ALA A 8 -7.54 32.57 -6.85
N VAL A 9 -7.33 31.26 -6.67
CA VAL A 9 -7.01 30.35 -7.78
C VAL A 9 -8.28 29.63 -8.21
N GLU A 10 -8.77 29.97 -9.41
CA GLU A 10 -9.74 29.15 -10.14
C GLU A 10 -9.04 27.92 -10.75
N TYR A 11 -9.66 26.74 -10.60
CA TYR A 11 -9.10 25.46 -11.07
C TYR A 11 -9.68 25.09 -12.44
N ILE A 12 -8.82 24.88 -13.45
CA ILE A 12 -9.19 24.28 -14.74
C ILE A 12 -8.46 22.93 -14.89
N MET A 13 -9.23 21.86 -15.09
CA MET A 13 -8.73 20.48 -15.28
C MET A 13 -8.57 20.16 -16.77
N VAL A 14 -7.38 19.71 -17.20
CA VAL A 14 -7.16 19.13 -18.54
C VAL A 14 -6.37 17.81 -18.40
N GLY A 15 -6.92 16.73 -18.96
CA GLY A 15 -6.32 15.38 -18.96
C GLY A 15 -5.45 15.11 -20.19
N VAL A 16 -4.52 14.15 -20.10
CA VAL A 16 -3.65 13.71 -21.21
C VAL A 16 -3.83 12.21 -21.45
N SER A 17 -4.11 11.84 -22.71
CA SER A 17 -4.19 10.45 -23.23
C SER A 17 -2.88 10.06 -23.95
N ARG A 18 -2.54 8.77 -23.99
CA ARG A 18 -1.34 8.22 -24.64
C ARG A 18 -1.60 7.80 -26.10
N ARG A 19 -1.14 8.62 -27.07
CA ARG A 19 -0.33 8.29 -28.29
C ARG A 19 -0.59 9.29 -29.44
N PRO A 20 0.40 9.51 -30.34
CA PRO A 20 0.42 10.64 -31.24
C PRO A 20 -0.41 10.38 -32.50
N THR A 21 -0.89 11.47 -33.11
CA THR A 21 -1.60 11.61 -34.40
C THR A 21 -3.14 11.59 -34.36
N GLN A 22 -3.67 12.80 -34.62
CA GLN A 22 -4.98 13.19 -35.13
C GLN A 22 -6.20 12.32 -34.79
N ALA A 23 -7.06 12.80 -33.88
CA ALA A 23 -8.51 12.82 -34.10
C ALA A 23 -9.20 13.71 -33.05
N ILE A 24 -9.90 14.73 -33.53
CA ILE A 24 -10.98 15.44 -32.83
C ILE A 24 -12.03 14.40 -32.43
N TRP A 25 -12.54 14.35 -31.19
CA TRP A 25 -13.96 14.13 -30.88
C TRP A 25 -14.29 14.27 -29.38
N ARG A 26 -15.56 14.63 -29.17
CA ARG A 26 -16.26 15.05 -27.95
C ARG A 26 -16.52 13.90 -26.96
N GLY A 27 -16.50 14.23 -25.66
CA GLY A 27 -17.45 13.70 -24.67
C GLY A 27 -17.04 12.48 -23.84
N LYS A 28 -16.49 12.72 -22.63
CA LYS A 28 -17.14 12.45 -21.33
C LYS A 28 -16.23 13.00 -20.23
N LYS A 29 -16.80 13.87 -19.40
CA LYS A 29 -16.16 14.49 -18.23
C LYS A 29 -15.79 13.37 -17.26
N ILE A 30 -14.50 13.17 -16.95
CA ILE A 30 -14.10 12.34 -15.81
C ILE A 30 -14.19 13.27 -14.61
N GLU A 31 -15.20 13.07 -13.77
CA GLU A 31 -15.33 13.84 -12.54
C GLU A 31 -14.28 13.35 -11.52
N PRO A 32 -13.63 14.27 -10.79
CA PRO A 32 -12.76 13.87 -9.68
C PRO A 32 -13.59 13.13 -8.64
N VAL A 33 -13.22 11.88 -8.34
CA VAL A 33 -13.87 11.12 -7.27
C VAL A 33 -13.28 11.58 -5.93
N GLN A 34 -14.14 12.20 -5.12
CA GLN A 34 -13.82 12.64 -3.77
C GLN A 34 -14.05 11.47 -2.82
N VAL A 35 -12.99 10.72 -2.46
CA VAL A 35 -13.11 9.65 -1.47
C VAL A 35 -12.86 10.23 -0.08
N GLY A 36 -13.94 10.60 0.60
CA GLY A 36 -13.92 10.90 2.02
C GLY A 36 -14.27 9.65 2.80
N ILE A 37 -13.36 9.13 3.64
CA ILE A 37 -13.75 8.16 4.66
C ILE A 37 -14.41 8.95 5.79
N THR A 38 -15.73 8.86 5.93
CA THR A 38 -16.46 9.51 7.02
C THR A 38 -16.29 8.73 8.30
N PHE A 39 -15.62 9.32 9.30
CA PHE A 39 -15.68 8.85 10.68
C PHE A 39 -16.51 9.88 11.46
N GLN A 40 -17.64 9.45 12.02
CA GLN A 40 -18.32 10.22 13.06
C GLN A 40 -17.62 9.94 14.38
N ASP A 41 -16.73 10.85 14.78
CA ASP A 41 -16.85 11.50 16.09
C ASP A 41 -15.97 12.75 16.13
N GLY A 42 -16.51 13.79 16.78
CA GLY A 42 -16.03 15.17 16.71
C GLY A 42 -14.59 15.37 17.16
N ASP A 43 -13.75 15.90 16.28
CA ASP A 43 -13.31 17.29 16.36
C ASP A 43 -12.32 17.64 15.23
N ARG A 44 -12.63 18.74 14.53
CA ARG A 44 -11.83 19.48 13.53
C ARG A 44 -11.53 18.79 12.19
N PHE A 45 -12.27 19.26 11.17
CA PHE A 45 -11.97 19.11 9.75
C PHE A 45 -10.61 19.72 9.40
N ASN A 46 -9.66 18.90 8.95
CA ASN A 46 -8.66 19.31 7.97
C ASN A 46 -8.92 18.46 6.72
N SER A 47 -9.55 19.05 5.70
CA SER A 47 -9.70 18.42 4.41
C SER A 47 -8.32 18.26 3.77
N CYS A 48 -7.75 17.06 3.84
CA CYS A 48 -6.59 16.71 3.06
C CYS A 48 -7.07 16.42 1.63
N GLN A 49 -6.89 17.36 0.71
CA GLN A 49 -7.02 17.07 -0.72
C GLN A 49 -5.83 16.21 -1.14
N VAL A 50 -6.01 14.89 -1.13
CA VAL A 50 -5.02 14.01 -1.73
C VAL A 50 -5.43 13.77 -3.18
N VAL A 51 -4.71 14.40 -4.09
CA VAL A 51 -4.86 14.18 -5.53
C VAL A 51 -4.06 12.93 -5.89
N TYR A 52 -4.76 11.82 -6.14
CA TYR A 52 -4.16 10.54 -6.51
C TYR A 52 -4.22 10.32 -8.03
N SER A 53 -3.09 10.01 -8.66
CA SER A 53 -3.08 9.50 -10.04
C SER A 53 -3.24 7.98 -10.04
N HIS A 54 -4.22 7.47 -10.80
CA HIS A 54 -4.46 6.03 -10.98
C HIS A 54 -3.30 5.40 -11.76
N PHE A 55 -2.46 4.62 -11.08
CA PHE A 55 -1.50 3.74 -11.73
C PHE A 55 -1.48 2.39 -10.99
N GLY A 56 -2.33 1.47 -11.42
CA GLY A 56 -2.15 0.03 -11.21
C GLY A 56 -1.25 -0.55 -12.31
N LEU A 57 -0.53 -1.65 -12.03
CA LEU A 57 0.05 -2.46 -13.10
C LEU A 57 -1.08 -2.91 -14.04
N ALA A 58 -0.84 -2.92 -15.36
CA ALA A 58 -1.86 -3.38 -16.30
C ALA A 58 -2.26 -4.83 -16.00
N ILE A 59 -3.56 -5.08 -15.78
CA ILE A 59 -4.12 -6.44 -15.63
C ILE A 59 -4.12 -7.09 -17.01
N HIS A 60 -3.52 -8.27 -17.09
CA HIS A 60 -3.61 -9.13 -18.27
C HIS A 60 -4.82 -10.06 -18.15
N GLN A 61 -5.30 -10.58 -19.29
CA GLN A 61 -6.49 -11.44 -19.33
C GLN A 61 -6.46 -12.61 -18.33
N ASN A 62 -5.29 -13.22 -18.11
CA ASN A 62 -5.12 -14.32 -17.16
C ASN A 62 -5.21 -13.87 -15.69
N ASP A 63 -4.88 -12.62 -15.39
CA ASP A 63 -4.93 -12.06 -14.04
C ASP A 63 -6.40 -11.93 -13.59
N HIS A 64 -7.32 -11.58 -14.49
CA HIS A 64 -8.76 -11.51 -14.18
C HIS A 64 -9.28 -12.85 -13.65
N GLN A 65 -8.91 -13.96 -14.28
CA GLN A 65 -9.35 -15.28 -13.86
C GLN A 65 -8.72 -15.68 -12.51
N ALA A 66 -7.45 -15.37 -12.29
CA ALA A 66 -6.80 -15.61 -11.00
C ALA A 66 -7.47 -14.81 -9.88
N ARG A 67 -7.74 -13.52 -10.12
CA ARG A 67 -8.44 -12.63 -9.18
C ARG A 67 -9.84 -13.13 -8.84
N ARG A 68 -10.62 -13.56 -9.84
CA ARG A 68 -11.96 -14.14 -9.59
C ARG A 68 -11.91 -15.40 -8.75
N ARG A 69 -11.01 -16.34 -9.07
CA ARG A 69 -10.87 -17.58 -8.30
C ARG A 69 -10.51 -17.31 -6.84
N PHE A 70 -9.62 -16.34 -6.60
CA PHE A 70 -9.28 -15.93 -5.25
C PHE A 70 -10.48 -15.32 -4.51
N VAL A 71 -11.23 -14.42 -5.17
CA VAL A 71 -12.43 -13.79 -4.59
C VAL A 71 -13.51 -14.83 -4.28
N GLU A 72 -13.77 -15.77 -5.19
CA GLU A 72 -14.71 -16.87 -4.97
C GLU A 72 -14.32 -17.71 -3.75
N TRP A 73 -13.04 -18.08 -3.64
CA TRP A 73 -12.52 -18.78 -2.46
C TRP A 73 -12.73 -17.96 -1.18
N ALA A 74 -12.30 -16.69 -1.16
CA ALA A 74 -12.39 -15.84 0.02
C ALA A 74 -13.85 -15.63 0.47
N GLN A 75 -14.78 -15.49 -0.47
CA GLN A 75 -16.21 -15.38 -0.16
C GLN A 75 -16.80 -16.67 0.42
N ASN A 76 -16.35 -17.84 -0.06
CA ASN A 76 -16.76 -19.12 0.52
C ASN A 76 -16.27 -19.26 1.96
N GLU A 77 -15.03 -18.86 2.26
CA GLU A 77 -14.50 -18.85 3.63
C GLU A 77 -15.29 -17.90 4.53
N ILE A 78 -15.59 -16.68 4.05
CA ILE A 78 -16.40 -15.70 4.80
C ILE A 78 -17.81 -16.23 5.07
N ALA A 79 -18.40 -16.98 4.14
CA ALA A 79 -19.73 -17.58 4.31
C ALA A 79 -19.70 -18.75 5.30
N GLY A 80 -18.60 -19.51 5.36
CA GLY A 80 -18.45 -20.68 6.23
C GLY A 80 -17.95 -20.37 7.64
N VAL A 81 -17.14 -19.32 7.80
CA VAL A 81 -16.48 -18.96 9.06
C VAL A 81 -16.78 -17.50 9.40
N SER A 82 -17.46 -17.29 10.53
CA SER A 82 -17.76 -15.95 11.02
C SER A 82 -16.49 -15.13 11.23
N ASP A 83 -16.51 -13.89 10.77
CA ASP A 83 -15.40 -12.93 10.86
C ASP A 83 -14.09 -13.42 10.21
N PHE A 84 -14.13 -14.33 9.21
CA PHE A 84 -12.93 -14.84 8.55
C PHE A 84 -11.96 -13.74 8.07
N HIS A 85 -12.49 -12.66 7.48
CA HIS A 85 -11.70 -11.51 7.01
C HIS A 85 -10.88 -10.84 8.13
N LYS A 86 -11.33 -10.88 9.40
CA LYS A 86 -10.59 -10.39 10.57
C LYS A 86 -9.48 -11.34 11.01
N ARG A 87 -9.50 -12.59 10.51
CA ARG A 87 -8.51 -13.62 10.79
C ARG A 87 -7.35 -13.64 9.78
N ILE A 88 -7.27 -12.66 8.87
CA ILE A 88 -6.19 -12.57 7.89
C ILE A 88 -5.18 -11.51 8.33
N LEU A 89 -3.93 -11.92 8.39
CA LEU A 89 -2.75 -11.11 8.66
C LEU A 89 -2.08 -10.77 7.33
N PHE A 90 -2.32 -9.56 6.84
CA PHE A 90 -1.76 -9.06 5.59
C PHE A 90 -0.36 -8.55 5.85
N SER A 91 0.63 -8.92 5.02
CA SER A 91 2.03 -8.50 5.19
C SER A 91 2.59 -7.90 3.91
N ASP A 92 3.52 -6.96 4.08
CA ASP A 92 3.99 -6.15 2.96
C ASP A 92 5.21 -5.27 3.30
N GLU A 93 5.93 -4.79 2.27
CA GLU A 93 6.99 -3.80 2.38
C GLU A 93 6.72 -2.49 1.65
N ALA A 94 7.17 -1.37 2.21
CA ALA A 94 7.20 -0.09 1.52
C ALA A 94 8.55 0.64 1.63
N HIS A 95 8.88 1.38 0.56
CA HIS A 95 9.99 2.32 0.56
C HIS A 95 9.54 3.71 1.01
N PHE A 96 10.35 4.32 1.88
CA PHE A 96 10.25 5.69 2.33
C PHE A 96 11.53 6.42 1.94
N TRP A 97 11.43 7.41 1.06
CA TRP A 97 12.57 8.13 0.50
C TRP A 97 12.76 9.46 1.23
N LEU A 98 14.00 9.79 1.60
CA LEU A 98 14.31 10.96 2.43
C LEU A 98 13.93 12.29 1.78
N ASN A 99 14.03 12.38 0.45
CA ASN A 99 13.58 13.54 -0.31
C ASN A 99 12.04 13.67 -0.37
N GLY A 100 11.31 12.89 0.44
CA GLY A 100 9.86 12.91 0.52
C GLY A 100 9.20 12.53 -0.78
N TYR A 101 9.82 11.62 -1.57
CA TYR A 101 9.39 11.34 -2.93
C TYR A 101 7.90 11.00 -3.01
N VAL A 102 7.12 12.02 -3.37
CA VAL A 102 5.79 11.92 -3.94
C VAL A 102 6.03 11.76 -5.44
N ASN A 103 5.59 10.62 -5.98
CA ASN A 103 5.57 10.23 -7.38
C ASN A 103 5.90 11.37 -8.39
N LYS A 104 6.84 11.13 -9.33
CA LYS A 104 7.29 12.01 -10.45
C LYS A 104 6.20 12.80 -11.22
N GLN A 105 4.92 12.51 -11.03
CA GLN A 105 3.78 13.26 -11.57
C GLN A 105 3.18 14.33 -10.63
N ASN A 106 3.59 14.38 -9.37
CA ASN A 106 3.19 15.38 -8.37
C ASN A 106 4.17 16.55 -8.25
N CYS A 107 5.28 16.54 -9.00
CA CYS A 107 6.10 17.74 -9.20
C CYS A 107 5.55 18.53 -10.39
N ARG A 108 4.41 19.21 -10.19
CA ARG A 108 3.86 20.13 -11.20
C ARG A 108 4.36 21.55 -10.92
N ILE A 109 5.34 22.00 -11.71
CA ILE A 109 5.73 23.41 -11.79
C ILE A 109 4.73 24.07 -12.74
N TRP A 110 3.87 24.93 -12.22
CA TRP A 110 2.95 25.73 -13.03
C TRP A 110 3.58 27.09 -13.30
N SER A 111 3.64 27.48 -14.58
CA SER A 111 4.08 28.79 -15.03
C SER A 111 3.38 29.12 -16.35
N GLU A 112 3.04 30.39 -16.57
CA GLU A 112 2.38 30.87 -17.79
C GLU A 112 3.29 30.72 -19.04
N ALA A 113 4.60 30.53 -18.84
CA ALA A 113 5.58 30.18 -19.87
C ALA A 113 6.50 29.06 -19.37
N ASN A 114 7.15 28.32 -20.28
CA ASN A 114 8.05 27.23 -19.93
C ASN A 114 9.14 27.73 -18.95
N PRO A 115 9.15 27.28 -17.68
CA PRO A 115 9.91 27.94 -16.63
C PRO A 115 11.43 27.65 -16.70
N GLN A 116 11.90 26.78 -17.61
CA GLN A 116 13.32 26.39 -17.73
C GLN A 116 13.94 25.95 -16.39
N VAL A 117 13.12 25.39 -15.49
CA VAL A 117 13.56 24.94 -14.17
C VAL A 117 14.04 23.51 -14.29
N TYR A 118 15.33 23.31 -14.00
CA TYR A 118 15.93 22.00 -13.80
C TYR A 118 15.88 21.67 -12.30
N VAL A 119 15.18 20.61 -11.93
CA VAL A 119 15.24 20.06 -10.58
C VAL A 119 16.26 18.93 -10.60
N GLU A 120 17.46 19.21 -10.11
CA GLU A 120 18.47 18.17 -9.88
C GLU A 120 17.92 17.20 -8.84
N THR A 121 17.83 15.93 -9.22
CA THR A 121 17.43 14.84 -8.32
C THR A 121 18.65 13.96 -8.08
N PRO A 122 18.96 13.58 -6.82
CA PRO A 122 20.03 12.63 -6.55
C PRO A 122 19.82 11.34 -7.34
N LEU A 123 20.89 10.79 -7.93
CA LEU A 123 20.85 9.52 -8.68
C LEU A 123 20.46 8.34 -7.77
N HIS A 124 20.74 8.46 -6.47
CA HIS A 124 20.44 7.49 -5.42
C HIS A 124 19.86 8.20 -4.20
N PRO A 125 18.56 8.55 -4.19
CA PRO A 125 17.95 9.12 -3.01
C PRO A 125 17.99 8.10 -1.87
N GLU A 126 18.39 8.56 -0.69
CA GLU A 126 18.40 7.77 0.53
C GLU A 126 16.99 7.26 0.85
N LYS A 127 16.88 6.01 1.31
CA LYS A 127 15.60 5.40 1.66
C LYS A 127 15.67 4.42 2.82
N LEU A 128 14.52 4.25 3.47
CA LEU A 128 14.21 3.14 4.36
C LEU A 128 13.33 2.13 3.61
N THR A 129 13.51 0.85 3.91
CA THR A 129 12.52 -0.19 3.57
C THR A 129 11.91 -0.69 4.85
N VAL A 130 10.59 -0.59 4.94
CA VAL A 130 9.81 -0.93 6.13
C VAL A 130 8.91 -2.09 5.81
N TRP A 131 8.89 -3.11 6.67
CA TRP A 131 7.93 -4.20 6.63
C TRP A 131 6.93 -4.08 7.78
N CYS A 132 5.66 -4.41 7.52
CA CYS A 132 4.62 -4.55 8.54
C CYS A 132 3.71 -5.73 8.20
N ALA A 133 3.03 -6.24 9.22
CA ALA A 133 1.84 -7.07 9.07
C ALA A 133 0.65 -6.45 9.79
N LEU A 134 -0.52 -6.45 9.17
CA LEU A 134 -1.74 -5.78 9.64
C LEU A 134 -2.90 -6.77 9.64
N TRP A 135 -3.66 -6.80 10.74
CA TRP A 135 -4.95 -7.48 10.84
C TRP A 135 -5.95 -6.60 11.59
N ALA A 136 -7.17 -7.07 11.78
CA ALA A 136 -8.22 -6.29 12.44
C ALA A 136 -7.84 -5.86 13.88
N GLY A 137 -7.02 -6.64 14.58
CA GLY A 137 -6.64 -6.38 15.96
C GLY A 137 -5.39 -5.52 16.14
N GLY A 138 -4.61 -5.25 15.09
CA GLY A 138 -3.35 -4.52 15.25
C GLY A 138 -2.40 -4.57 14.07
N ILE A 139 -1.19 -4.09 14.31
CA ILE A 139 -0.06 -4.10 13.38
C ILE A 139 1.14 -4.71 14.10
N ILE A 140 1.80 -5.69 13.49
CA ILE A 140 3.15 -6.16 13.85
C ILE A 140 4.14 -5.40 12.97
N GLY A 141 5.16 -4.82 13.59
CA GLY A 141 6.08 -3.88 12.95
C GLY A 141 6.03 -2.49 13.59
N PRO A 142 6.71 -1.49 13.02
CA PRO A 142 7.53 -1.56 11.81
C PRO A 142 8.85 -2.33 12.00
N TYR A 143 9.22 -3.15 11.02
CA TYR A 143 10.58 -3.69 10.88
C TYR A 143 11.36 -2.91 9.82
N PHE A 144 12.59 -2.51 10.16
CA PHE A 144 13.48 -1.79 9.25
C PHE A 144 14.61 -2.70 8.80
N PHE A 145 14.81 -2.84 7.48
CA PHE A 145 15.89 -3.66 6.95
C PHE A 145 17.24 -2.93 7.06
N LYS A 146 18.00 -3.28 8.10
CA LYS A 146 19.35 -2.77 8.37
C LYS A 146 20.38 -3.90 8.44
N ASN A 147 21.66 -3.58 8.20
CA ASN A 147 22.78 -4.48 8.50
C ASN A 147 23.25 -4.30 9.97
N ASP A 148 24.27 -5.04 10.38
CA ASP A 148 24.82 -5.02 11.74
C ASP A 148 25.41 -3.66 12.16
N GLU A 149 25.77 -2.82 11.18
CA GLU A 149 26.25 -1.44 11.40
C GLU A 149 25.10 -0.41 11.46
N GLY A 150 23.85 -0.84 11.30
CA GLY A 150 22.67 0.04 11.28
C GLY A 150 22.38 0.68 9.91
N HIS A 151 23.11 0.34 8.86
CA HIS A 151 22.89 0.86 7.51
C HIS A 151 21.72 0.18 6.80
N ASN A 152 20.91 0.95 6.08
CA ASN A 152 19.76 0.44 5.32
C ASN A 152 20.18 -0.48 4.19
N VAL A 153 19.48 -1.60 4.03
CA VAL A 153 19.78 -2.62 3.01
C VAL A 153 18.57 -2.95 2.14
N THR A 154 18.84 -3.46 0.94
CA THR A 154 17.80 -3.98 0.04
C THR A 154 17.30 -5.34 0.52
N VAL A 155 15.99 -5.55 0.41
CA VAL A 155 15.35 -6.84 0.72
C VAL A 155 15.72 -7.85 -0.35
N ASN A 156 16.22 -8.99 0.09
CA ASN A 156 16.42 -10.18 -0.73
C ASN A 156 15.82 -11.39 0.03
N SER A 157 15.79 -12.56 -0.59
CA SER A 157 15.18 -13.74 0.01
C SER A 157 15.80 -14.11 1.37
N ASP A 158 17.11 -13.97 1.53
CA ASP A 158 17.80 -14.34 2.77
C ASP A 158 17.48 -13.38 3.92
N ARG A 159 17.51 -12.07 3.64
CA ARG A 159 17.15 -11.02 4.62
C ARG A 159 15.67 -11.07 4.96
N TYR A 160 14.82 -11.39 3.99
CA TYR A 160 13.40 -11.59 4.23
C TYR A 160 13.17 -12.76 5.19
N ARG A 161 13.77 -13.92 4.93
CA ARG A 161 13.68 -15.08 5.85
C ARG A 161 14.27 -14.77 7.23
N ALA A 162 15.38 -14.05 7.30
CA ALA A 162 15.95 -13.62 8.58
C ALA A 162 14.97 -12.72 9.37
N MET A 163 14.30 -11.78 8.70
CA MET A 163 13.24 -10.98 9.32
C MET A 163 12.07 -11.87 9.79
N ILE A 164 11.63 -12.83 8.98
CA ILE A 164 10.56 -13.76 9.36
C ILE A 164 10.94 -14.55 10.62
N THR A 165 12.12 -15.15 10.65
CA THR A 165 12.57 -16.01 11.76
C THR A 165 12.91 -15.23 13.03
N ASN A 166 13.59 -14.09 12.90
CA ASN A 166 14.17 -13.40 14.05
C ASN A 166 13.28 -12.28 14.61
N PHE A 167 12.30 -11.82 13.84
CA PHE A 167 11.39 -10.76 14.24
C PHE A 167 9.93 -11.22 14.18
N PHE A 168 9.43 -11.56 12.99
CA PHE A 168 7.99 -11.76 12.81
C PHE A 168 7.44 -12.94 13.61
N ILE A 169 8.03 -14.14 13.48
CA ILE A 169 7.58 -15.34 14.19
C ILE A 169 7.65 -15.14 15.72
N PRO A 170 8.72 -14.59 16.30
CA PRO A 170 8.75 -14.22 17.72
C PRO A 170 7.60 -13.29 18.13
N GLU A 171 7.30 -12.25 17.34
CA GLU A 171 6.20 -11.32 17.63
C GLU A 171 4.83 -12.00 17.60
N LEU A 172 4.64 -13.09 16.85
CA LEU A 172 3.38 -13.85 16.90
C LEU A 172 3.05 -14.38 18.30
N ASN A 173 4.05 -14.59 19.17
CA ASN A 173 3.81 -15.01 20.56
C ASN A 173 3.37 -13.86 21.47
N ASN A 174 3.66 -12.62 21.08
CA ASN A 174 3.26 -11.42 21.83
C ASN A 174 1.82 -11.01 21.52
N HIS A 175 1.21 -11.62 20.51
CA HIS A 175 -0.15 -11.32 20.07
C HIS A 175 -1.01 -12.59 20.06
N ASP A 176 -2.32 -12.45 20.23
CA ASP A 176 -3.26 -13.58 20.10
C ASP A 176 -3.56 -13.86 18.62
N VAL A 177 -2.54 -14.31 17.89
CA VAL A 177 -2.55 -14.43 16.42
C VAL A 177 -2.32 -15.85 15.91
N GLN A 178 -2.29 -16.83 16.81
CA GLN A 178 -1.92 -18.22 16.48
C GLN A 178 -2.87 -18.87 15.47
N GLU A 179 -4.11 -18.40 15.35
CA GLU A 179 -5.14 -18.89 14.42
C GLU A 179 -5.29 -18.02 13.15
N LEU A 180 -4.43 -17.00 12.96
CA LEU A 180 -4.50 -16.13 11.78
C LEU A 180 -3.94 -16.78 10.51
N TRP A 181 -4.47 -16.36 9.37
CA TRP A 181 -3.95 -16.67 8.04
C TRP A 181 -2.91 -15.64 7.65
N LEU A 182 -1.75 -16.06 7.16
CA LEU A 182 -0.78 -15.13 6.58
C LEU A 182 -1.08 -14.88 5.10
N LEU A 183 -1.09 -13.62 4.70
CA LEU A 183 -1.14 -13.20 3.30
C LEU A 183 0.11 -12.40 2.95
N GLN A 184 0.80 -12.81 1.88
CA GLN A 184 1.93 -12.09 1.28
C GLN A 184 1.81 -12.08 -0.25
N ASP A 185 2.39 -11.06 -0.89
CA ASP A 185 2.31 -10.87 -2.33
C ASP A 185 3.27 -11.77 -3.15
N ASP A 186 3.39 -11.47 -4.44
CA ASP A 186 4.15 -12.26 -5.42
C ASP A 186 5.63 -11.87 -5.52
N ALA A 187 6.18 -11.07 -4.60
CA ALA A 187 7.59 -10.69 -4.65
C ALA A 187 8.50 -11.93 -4.68
N THR A 188 9.65 -11.81 -5.34
CA THR A 188 10.59 -12.94 -5.52
C THR A 188 11.11 -13.47 -4.18
N CYS A 189 11.27 -12.61 -3.17
CA CYS A 189 11.65 -13.03 -1.82
C CYS A 189 10.56 -13.84 -1.11
N HIS A 190 9.28 -13.53 -1.36
CA HIS A 190 8.11 -14.19 -0.77
C HIS A 190 7.87 -15.58 -1.37
N THR A 191 8.08 -15.70 -2.67
CA THR A 191 7.79 -16.91 -3.45
C THR A 191 8.96 -17.87 -3.61
N ALA A 192 10.14 -17.51 -3.09
CA ALA A 192 11.28 -18.40 -3.05
C ALA A 192 10.93 -19.67 -2.25
N ARG A 193 11.31 -20.85 -2.75
CA ARG A 193 10.95 -22.15 -2.15
C ARG A 193 11.26 -22.21 -0.65
N ALA A 194 12.46 -21.82 -0.25
CA ALA A 194 12.85 -21.80 1.16
C ALA A 194 12.01 -20.85 2.02
N THR A 195 11.48 -19.77 1.44
CA THR A 195 10.58 -18.84 2.14
C THR A 195 9.21 -19.47 2.31
N ILE A 196 8.67 -20.08 1.25
CA ILE A 196 7.38 -20.78 1.31
C ILE A 196 7.43 -21.95 2.29
N ASP A 197 8.50 -22.74 2.28
CA ASP A 197 8.69 -23.87 3.21
C ASP A 197 8.73 -23.36 4.67
N LEU A 198 9.52 -22.31 4.96
CA LEU A 198 9.57 -21.67 6.29
C LEU A 198 8.18 -21.19 6.78
N LEU A 199 7.41 -20.56 5.89
CA LEU A 199 6.09 -20.07 6.25
C LEU A 199 5.07 -21.20 6.42
N LYS A 200 5.17 -22.28 5.63
CA LYS A 200 4.33 -23.48 5.80
C LYS A 200 4.62 -24.19 7.13
N ASP A 201 5.88 -24.23 7.56
CA ASP A 201 6.23 -24.80 8.87
C ASP A 201 5.55 -24.03 10.03
N THR A 202 5.26 -22.74 9.83
CA THR A 202 4.64 -21.88 10.85
C THR A 202 3.12 -21.82 10.73
N PHE A 203 2.58 -21.61 9.52
CA PHE A 203 1.16 -21.35 9.27
C PHE A 203 0.40 -22.57 8.73
N GLY A 204 1.10 -23.63 8.32
CA GLY A 204 0.49 -24.82 7.71
C GLY A 204 -0.33 -24.46 6.47
N ASP A 205 -1.58 -24.93 6.45
CA ASP A 205 -2.53 -24.64 5.37
C ASP A 205 -3.05 -23.19 5.37
N ARG A 206 -2.76 -22.41 6.42
CA ARG A 206 -3.23 -21.02 6.60
C ARG A 206 -2.34 -19.99 5.92
N LEU A 207 -1.83 -20.32 4.74
CA LEU A 207 -0.93 -19.45 3.96
C LEU A 207 -1.56 -19.09 2.60
N ILE A 208 -1.75 -17.78 2.40
CA ILE A 208 -2.17 -17.16 1.15
C ILE A 208 -0.94 -16.54 0.50
N SER A 209 -0.40 -17.22 -0.50
CA SER A 209 0.77 -16.75 -1.24
C SER A 209 0.85 -17.47 -2.57
N ARG A 210 1.58 -16.93 -3.54
CA ARG A 210 1.90 -17.67 -4.75
C ARG A 210 2.77 -18.89 -4.40
N PHE A 211 2.31 -20.07 -4.82
CA PHE A 211 2.83 -21.39 -4.42
C PHE A 211 2.52 -21.84 -2.96
N GLY A 212 1.70 -21.07 -2.25
CA GLY A 212 1.08 -21.49 -0.99
C GLY A 212 -0.11 -22.43 -1.19
N PRO A 213 -0.69 -22.94 -0.09
CA PRO A 213 -1.95 -23.70 -0.09
C PRO A 213 -3.09 -22.95 -0.80
N VAL A 214 -3.19 -21.64 -0.56
CA VAL A 214 -4.12 -20.75 -1.27
C VAL A 214 -3.31 -19.79 -2.14
N ASN A 215 -3.55 -19.85 -3.45
CA ASN A 215 -2.76 -19.08 -4.40
C ASN A 215 -3.21 -17.61 -4.44
N TRP A 216 -2.31 -16.70 -4.11
CA TRP A 216 -2.52 -15.25 -4.26
C TRP A 216 -2.59 -14.84 -5.75
N PRO A 217 -3.54 -13.98 -6.15
CA PRO A 217 -3.60 -13.48 -7.51
C PRO A 217 -2.53 -12.39 -7.77
N PRO A 218 -1.86 -12.43 -8.94
CA PRO A 218 -0.89 -11.41 -9.30
C PRO A 218 -1.55 -10.03 -9.47
N ARG A 219 -0.78 -8.97 -9.18
CA ARG A 219 -1.18 -7.56 -9.37
C ARG A 219 -2.48 -7.23 -8.64
N SER A 220 -2.56 -7.56 -7.36
CA SER A 220 -3.75 -7.38 -6.52
C SER A 220 -3.53 -6.46 -5.32
N CYS A 221 -2.81 -5.35 -5.53
CA CYS A 221 -2.62 -4.33 -4.49
C CYS A 221 -3.94 -3.71 -3.99
N ASP A 222 -5.03 -3.75 -4.78
CA ASP A 222 -6.37 -3.39 -4.33
C ASP A 222 -6.96 -4.32 -3.26
N LEU A 223 -6.37 -5.50 -3.07
CA LEU A 223 -6.76 -6.47 -2.06
C LEU A 223 -5.78 -6.52 -0.87
N THR A 224 -4.78 -5.63 -0.85
CA THR A 224 -3.82 -5.53 0.25
C THR A 224 -4.07 -4.26 1.06
N PRO A 225 -4.55 -4.36 2.31
CA PRO A 225 -4.75 -3.22 3.20
C PRO A 225 -3.51 -2.35 3.40
N LEU A 226 -2.32 -2.94 3.30
CA LEU A 226 -1.08 -2.19 3.42
C LEU A 226 -0.88 -1.23 2.25
N ASP A 227 -1.20 -1.67 1.03
CA ASP A 227 -1.13 -0.87 -0.20
C ASP A 227 -2.17 0.25 -0.25
N TYR A 228 -3.46 -0.09 -0.07
CA TYR A 228 -4.53 0.89 -0.26
C TYR A 228 -4.78 1.80 0.96
N PHE A 229 -4.20 1.48 2.12
CA PHE A 229 -4.38 2.25 3.35
C PHE A 229 -3.07 2.53 4.08
N LEU A 230 -2.40 1.50 4.63
CA LEU A 230 -1.35 1.71 5.65
C LEU A 230 -0.23 2.62 5.14
N TRP A 231 0.34 2.32 3.98
CA TRP A 231 1.49 3.07 3.48
C TRP A 231 1.14 4.49 3.08
N GLY A 232 -0.04 4.71 2.51
CA GLY A 232 -0.53 6.06 2.22
C GLY A 232 -0.72 6.88 3.49
N TYR A 233 -1.36 6.28 4.50
CA TYR A 233 -1.61 6.90 5.80
C TYR A 233 -0.32 7.24 6.53
N VAL A 234 0.60 6.28 6.68
CA VAL A 234 1.88 6.47 7.36
C VAL A 234 2.72 7.54 6.64
N LYS A 235 2.80 7.51 5.31
CA LYS A 235 3.50 8.56 4.54
C LYS A 235 2.88 9.94 4.77
N SER A 236 1.56 10.06 4.83
CA SER A 236 0.90 11.35 5.05
C SER A 236 1.28 12.02 6.37
N LEU A 237 1.67 11.22 7.38
CA LEU A 237 2.03 11.71 8.71
C LEU A 237 3.55 11.76 8.93
N ALA A 238 4.30 10.80 8.40
CA ALA A 238 5.75 10.70 8.62
C ALA A 238 6.56 11.80 7.91
N TYR A 239 5.98 12.47 6.91
CA TYR A 239 6.61 13.58 6.18
C TYR A 239 6.10 14.97 6.57
N VAL A 240 5.19 15.10 7.55
CA VAL A 240 4.54 16.38 7.91
C VAL A 240 5.56 17.45 8.29
N ASP A 241 6.57 17.08 9.06
CA ASP A 241 7.65 17.94 9.55
C ASP A 241 8.88 17.98 8.62
N LYS A 242 8.80 17.30 7.47
CA LYS A 242 9.84 17.25 6.43
C LYS A 242 11.19 16.77 6.97
N PRO A 243 11.32 15.48 7.33
CA PRO A 243 12.55 14.95 7.89
C PRO A 243 13.74 15.15 6.94
N GLN A 244 14.89 15.54 7.50
CA GLN A 244 16.13 15.81 6.77
C GLN A 244 17.18 14.70 6.93
N THR A 245 16.91 13.71 7.79
CA THR A 245 17.74 12.51 7.97
C THR A 245 16.87 11.25 7.96
N LEU A 246 17.47 10.11 7.62
CA LEU A 246 16.80 8.82 7.67
C LEU A 246 16.38 8.43 9.09
N ASP A 247 17.19 8.77 10.10
CA ASP A 247 16.85 8.50 11.50
C ASP A 247 15.59 9.27 11.93
N HIS A 248 15.49 10.55 11.56
CA HIS A 248 14.30 11.34 11.87
C HIS A 248 13.04 10.79 11.16
N LEU A 249 13.19 10.34 9.91
CA LEU A 249 12.10 9.69 9.18
C LEU A 249 11.68 8.36 9.82
N GLU A 250 12.66 7.58 10.29
CA GLU A 250 12.42 6.33 11.03
C GLU A 250 11.69 6.59 12.35
N ASP A 251 12.12 7.57 13.14
CA ASP A 251 11.46 7.96 14.38
C ASP A 251 10.00 8.37 14.14
N ASN A 252 9.75 9.11 13.07
CA ASN A 252 8.39 9.47 12.66
C ASN A 252 7.54 8.25 12.33
N ILE A 253 8.07 7.26 11.60
CA ILE A 253 7.36 6.02 11.29
C ILE A 253 7.10 5.21 12.57
N ARG A 254 8.10 5.12 13.46
CA ARG A 254 7.99 4.44 14.77
C ARG A 254 6.96 5.06 15.69
N ARG A 255 6.73 6.37 15.58
CA ARG A 255 5.66 7.07 16.31
C ARG A 255 4.29 6.85 15.67
N VAL A 256 4.19 6.95 14.34
CA VAL A 256 2.91 6.92 13.63
C VAL A 256 2.23 5.56 13.66
N ILE A 257 2.97 4.47 13.48
CA ILE A 257 2.36 3.13 13.35
C ILE A 257 1.65 2.68 14.65
N PRO A 258 2.26 2.78 15.84
CA PRO A 258 1.58 2.42 17.10
C PRO A 258 0.35 3.27 17.43
N ASP A 259 0.27 4.51 16.93
CA ASP A 259 -0.88 5.40 17.13
C ASP A 259 -2.11 4.99 16.30
N ILE A 260 -1.98 4.05 15.35
CA ILE A 260 -3.10 3.56 14.54
C ILE A 260 -4.01 2.68 15.40
N ARG A 261 -5.18 3.21 15.74
CA ARG A 261 -6.17 2.53 16.59
C ARG A 261 -6.77 1.29 15.93
N ALA A 262 -6.99 0.23 16.70
CA ALA A 262 -7.63 -1.01 16.24
C ALA A 262 -8.99 -0.77 15.55
N GLN A 263 -9.82 0.16 16.05
CA GLN A 263 -11.09 0.53 15.42
C GLN A 263 -10.93 1.04 13.97
N MET A 264 -9.81 1.69 13.65
CA MET A 264 -9.50 2.10 12.29
C MET A 264 -9.15 0.89 11.41
N LEU A 265 -8.38 -0.05 11.97
CA LEU A 265 -8.00 -1.30 11.30
C LEU A 265 -9.21 -2.20 11.04
N GLU A 266 -10.13 -2.33 11.99
CA GLU A 266 -11.39 -3.05 11.81
C GLU A 266 -12.15 -2.53 10.58
N LYS A 267 -12.31 -1.21 10.45
CA LYS A 267 -12.98 -0.60 9.28
C LYS A 267 -12.23 -0.81 7.97
N VAL A 268 -10.89 -0.80 8.02
CA VAL A 268 -10.04 -1.09 6.86
C VAL A 268 -10.22 -2.54 6.39
N ILE A 269 -10.37 -3.47 7.34
CA ILE A 269 -10.60 -4.89 7.10
C ILE A 269 -12.06 -5.18 6.69
N GLU A 270 -13.04 -4.47 7.24
CA GLU A 270 -14.42 -4.51 6.74
C GLU A 270 -14.49 -4.07 5.29
N ASN A 271 -13.79 -2.99 4.93
CA ASN A 271 -13.70 -2.53 3.54
C ASN A 271 -13.11 -3.58 2.58
N TRP A 272 -12.26 -4.50 3.08
CA TRP A 272 -11.74 -5.59 2.26
C TRP A 272 -12.85 -6.45 1.67
N THR A 273 -13.94 -6.69 2.40
CA THR A 273 -15.10 -7.45 1.91
C THR A 273 -15.82 -6.75 0.76
N SER A 274 -16.03 -5.43 0.86
CA SER A 274 -16.57 -4.60 -0.22
C SER A 274 -15.69 -4.62 -1.47
N ARG A 275 -14.36 -4.70 -1.30
CA ARG A 275 -13.40 -4.80 -2.41
C ARG A 275 -13.52 -6.16 -3.11
N LEU A 276 -13.70 -7.25 -2.37
CA LEU A 276 -13.99 -8.56 -2.95
C LEU A 276 -15.28 -8.53 -3.80
N ASP A 277 -16.35 -7.92 -3.28
CA ASP A 277 -17.62 -7.78 -4.00
C ASP A 277 -17.48 -6.99 -5.30
N TYR A 278 -16.71 -5.90 -5.27
CA TYR A 278 -16.40 -5.14 -6.47
C TYR A 278 -15.66 -5.99 -7.50
N ILE A 279 -14.62 -6.71 -7.10
CA ILE A 279 -13.81 -7.51 -8.04
C ILE A 279 -14.65 -8.63 -8.64
N ARG A 280 -15.56 -9.24 -7.86
CA ARG A 280 -16.56 -10.19 -8.39
C ARG A 280 -17.44 -9.53 -9.45
N ALA A 281 -18.06 -8.40 -9.12
CA ALA A 281 -18.99 -7.71 -10.01
C ALA A 281 -18.32 -7.16 -11.29
N SER A 282 -17.06 -6.77 -11.20
CA SER A 282 -16.24 -6.26 -12.31
C SER A 282 -15.50 -7.35 -13.08
N HIS A 283 -15.82 -8.62 -12.83
CA HIS A 283 -15.23 -9.79 -13.47
C HIS A 283 -13.70 -9.87 -13.35
N GLY A 284 -13.13 -9.44 -12.22
CA GLY A 284 -11.70 -9.52 -11.92
C GLY A 284 -10.92 -8.24 -12.24
N SER A 285 -11.60 -7.14 -12.60
CA SER A 285 -10.94 -5.87 -12.93
C SER A 285 -10.35 -5.17 -11.70
N HIS A 286 -9.52 -4.16 -11.93
CA HIS A 286 -9.03 -3.29 -10.86
C HIS A 286 -10.14 -2.42 -10.32
N MET A 287 -10.09 -2.14 -9.02
CA MET A 287 -10.86 -1.03 -8.48
C MET A 287 -10.33 0.29 -9.03
N PRO A 288 -11.21 1.28 -9.33
CA PRO A 288 -10.78 2.60 -9.77
C PRO A 288 -9.83 3.22 -8.73
N GLU A 289 -10.14 3.06 -7.45
CA GLU A 289 -9.44 3.68 -6.33
C GLU A 289 -8.09 3.03 -5.96
N THR A 290 -7.52 2.18 -6.82
CA THR A 290 -6.31 1.42 -6.49
C THR A 290 -5.04 2.18 -6.84
N ILE A 291 -4.17 2.34 -5.85
CA ILE A 291 -2.80 2.82 -6.02
C ILE A 291 -1.87 1.61 -6.03
N SER A 292 -1.08 1.41 -7.08
CA SER A 292 0.11 0.55 -6.98
C SER A 292 1.24 1.36 -6.39
N LYS A 293 2.03 0.74 -5.51
CA LYS A 293 3.31 1.31 -5.09
C LYS A 293 4.16 1.64 -6.32
N MET A 294 4.78 2.83 -6.28
CA MET A 294 5.94 3.19 -7.11
C MET A 294 7.15 3.38 -6.21
#